data_AF-A0AA97BJS8-F1
#
_entry.id   AF-A0AA97BJS8-F1
#
_cell.length_a   1.000
_cell.length_b   1.000
_cell.length_c   1.000
_cell.angle_alpha   90.00
_cell.angle_beta   90.00
_cell.angle_gamma   90.00
#
_symmetry.space_group_name_H-M   'P 1'
#
loop_
_entity.id
_entity.type
_entity.pdbx_description
1 polymer ?
#
loop_
_entity_poly.entity_id
_entity_poly.type
_entity_poly.pdbx_seq_one_letter_code
_entity_poly.pdbx_strand_id
1 'polypeptide(L)'
;MSYTTSTINELFRLRDKVGLSTASGFKARVRFVQLAYRHNLVREITSYHLWDRGFEGLGERTFDTCFEMGDSPEVIAELISDARAHGYAGNIEMEVGNPDCFARWCGYADRQQELAF
;
A
#
# COMPACT_ATOMS: atom_id res chain seq x y z
N MET A 1 1.29 -7.25 -17.28
CA MET A 1 1.33 -5.77 -17.21
C MET A 1 2.75 -5.35 -16.93
N SER A 2 3.36 -4.52 -17.77
CA SER A 2 4.71 -3.98 -17.55
C SER A 2 4.58 -2.78 -16.60
N TYR A 3 5.18 -2.84 -15.42
CA TYR A 3 5.27 -1.67 -14.53
C TYR A 3 6.22 -0.66 -15.15
N THR A 4 5.83 0.61 -15.12
CA THR A 4 6.62 1.68 -15.73
C THR A 4 7.71 2.13 -14.76
N THR A 5 8.89 2.47 -15.27
CA THR A 5 9.98 3.08 -14.48
C THR A 5 9.49 4.28 -13.65
N SER A 6 8.47 5.00 -14.13
CA SER A 6 7.80 6.06 -13.37
C SER A 6 7.15 5.59 -12.07
N THR A 7 6.50 4.43 -12.04
CA THR A 7 5.88 3.88 -10.82
C THR A 7 6.92 3.58 -9.75
N ILE A 8 8.03 2.92 -10.12
CA ILE A 8 9.11 2.60 -9.18
C ILE A 8 9.77 3.88 -8.67
N ASN A 9 9.99 4.87 -9.55
CA ASN A 9 10.52 6.17 -9.13
C ASN A 9 9.59 6.91 -8.17
N GLU A 10 8.27 6.79 -8.33
CA GLU A 10 7.31 7.37 -7.40
C GLU A 10 7.37 6.68 -6.04
N LEU A 11 7.32 5.34 -6.00
CA LEU A 11 7.53 4.56 -4.77
C LEU A 11 8.84 4.96 -4.07
N PHE A 12 9.92 5.09 -4.84
CA PHE A 12 11.23 5.48 -4.33
C PHE A 12 11.17 6.84 -3.63
N ARG A 13 10.54 7.85 -4.23
CA ARG A 13 10.38 9.17 -3.59
C ARG A 13 9.49 9.14 -2.35
N LEU A 14 8.49 8.27 -2.32
CA LEU A 14 7.56 8.16 -1.19
C LEU A 14 8.23 7.54 0.06
N ARG A 15 9.24 6.67 -0.12
CA ARG A 15 9.95 5.97 0.98
C ARG A 15 10.48 6.92 2.06
N ASP A 16 10.90 8.12 1.66
CA ASP A 16 11.47 9.11 2.59
C ASP A 16 10.40 9.77 3.49
N LYS A 17 9.11 9.54 3.19
CA LYS A 17 7.98 10.17 3.87
C LYS A 17 7.10 9.19 4.64
N VAL A 18 7.14 7.88 4.35
CA VAL A 18 6.21 6.91 4.96
C VAL A 18 6.36 6.84 6.48
N GLY A 19 7.55 7.14 7.03
CA GLY A 19 7.80 7.17 8.47
C GLY A 19 7.44 8.48 9.18
N LEU A 20 6.88 9.48 8.49
CA LEU A 20 6.48 10.74 9.12
C LEU A 20 5.14 10.57 9.85
N SER A 21 5.03 11.09 11.06
CA SER A 21 3.78 11.12 11.85
C SER A 21 2.80 12.23 11.44
N THR A 22 3.10 12.94 10.35
CA THR A 22 2.27 14.06 9.85
C THR A 22 1.23 13.57 8.85
N ALA A 23 0.25 14.43 8.52
CA ALA A 23 -0.70 14.17 7.43
C ALA A 23 0.00 13.90 6.08
N SER A 24 1.18 14.48 5.86
CA SER A 24 1.98 14.18 4.65
C SER A 24 2.56 12.77 4.66
N GLY A 25 2.88 12.23 5.84
CA GLY A 25 3.31 10.85 6.01
C GLY A 25 2.17 9.86 5.77
N PHE A 26 0.98 10.12 6.32
CA PHE A 26 -0.22 9.33 6.04
C PHE A 26 -0.51 9.25 4.54
N LYS A 27 -0.57 10.41 3.86
CA LYS A 27 -0.75 10.47 2.40
C LYS A 27 0.32 9.68 1.64
N ALA A 28 1.57 9.69 2.12
CA ALA A 28 2.64 8.91 1.53
C ALA A 28 2.44 7.41 1.71
N ARG A 29 2.05 6.95 2.91
CA ARG A 29 1.73 5.54 3.19
C ARG A 29 0.60 5.04 2.30
N VAL A 30 -0.53 5.76 2.26
CA VAL A 30 -1.69 5.44 1.40
C VAL A 30 -1.26 5.31 -0.06
N ARG A 31 -0.56 6.34 -0.58
CA ARG A 31 -0.13 6.34 -1.98
C ARG A 31 0.86 5.21 -2.28
N PHE A 32 1.77 4.93 -1.35
CA PHE A 32 2.76 3.86 -1.50
C PHE A 32 2.08 2.49 -1.64
N VAL A 33 1.16 2.15 -0.72
CA VAL A 33 0.48 0.85 -0.77
C VAL A 33 -0.44 0.73 -1.98
N GLN A 34 -1.14 1.80 -2.37
CA GLN A 34 -1.95 1.82 -3.59
C GLN A 34 -1.11 1.51 -4.82
N LEU A 35 0.04 2.16 -4.99
CA LEU A 35 0.95 1.88 -6.11
C LEU A 35 1.49 0.46 -6.07
N ALA A 36 1.87 -0.04 -4.89
CA ALA A 36 2.41 -1.38 -4.71
C ALA A 36 1.38 -2.45 -5.15
N TYR A 37 0.15 -2.39 -4.65
CA TYR A 37 -0.89 -3.36 -4.99
C TYR A 37 -1.42 -3.19 -6.42
N ARG A 38 -1.66 -1.96 -6.87
CA ARG A 38 -2.19 -1.69 -8.22
C ARG A 38 -1.27 -2.21 -9.32
N HIS A 39 0.04 -2.20 -9.09
CA HIS A 39 1.04 -2.63 -10.06
C HIS A 39 1.67 -4.01 -9.75
N ASN A 40 1.13 -4.77 -8.79
CA ASN A 40 1.66 -6.07 -8.37
C ASN A 40 3.15 -6.03 -7.98
N LEU A 41 3.56 -4.99 -7.26
CA LEU A 41 4.94 -4.76 -6.83
C LEU A 41 5.17 -5.16 -5.37
N VAL A 42 4.16 -5.62 -4.63
CA VAL A 42 4.30 -6.00 -3.22
C VAL A 42 5.44 -7.00 -3.03
N ARG A 43 5.44 -8.11 -3.79
CA ARG A 43 6.51 -9.12 -3.72
C ARG A 43 7.87 -8.58 -4.11
N GLU A 44 7.97 -7.77 -5.17
CA GLU A 44 9.23 -7.14 -5.61
C GLU A 44 9.81 -6.20 -4.52
N ILE A 45 8.94 -5.54 -3.75
CA ILE A 45 9.34 -4.69 -2.62
C ILE A 45 9.75 -5.56 -1.42
N THR A 46 8.90 -6.49 -0.99
CA THR A 46 9.13 -7.26 0.26
C THR A 46 10.23 -8.31 0.12
N SER A 47 10.54 -8.77 -1.09
CA SER A 47 11.70 -9.63 -1.38
C SER A 47 13.00 -8.86 -1.63
N TYR A 48 12.99 -7.53 -1.50
CA TYR A 48 14.15 -6.66 -1.73
C TYR A 48 14.70 -6.67 -3.18
N HIS A 49 13.97 -7.21 -4.16
CA HIS A 49 14.39 -7.17 -5.57
C HIS A 49 14.62 -5.74 -6.09
N LEU A 50 13.78 -4.78 -5.68
CA LEU A 50 13.96 -3.37 -6.07
C LEU A 50 15.19 -2.75 -5.40
N TRP A 51 15.47 -3.13 -4.15
CA TRP A 51 16.69 -2.72 -3.46
C TRP A 51 17.93 -3.15 -4.26
N ASP A 52 18.00 -4.42 -4.63
CA ASP A 52 19.13 -5.00 -5.39
C ASP A 52 19.34 -4.34 -6.75
N ARG A 53 18.28 -3.73 -7.31
CA ARG A 53 18.31 -2.98 -8.57
C ARG A 53 18.73 -1.51 -8.41
N GLY A 54 19.15 -1.10 -7.21
CA GLY A 54 19.63 0.25 -6.91
C GLY A 54 18.59 1.19 -6.31
N PHE A 55 17.42 0.69 -5.91
CA PHE A 55 16.40 1.47 -5.21
C PHE A 55 16.49 1.27 -3.68
N GLU A 56 17.65 1.62 -3.10
CA GLU A 56 17.90 1.54 -1.66
C GLU A 56 16.80 2.24 -0.83
N GLY A 57 16.25 1.53 0.14
CA GLY A 57 15.10 1.94 0.94
C GLY A 57 13.76 1.44 0.41
N LEU A 58 13.69 0.80 -0.76
CA LEU A 58 12.51 0.03 -1.17
C LEU A 58 12.69 -1.43 -0.78
N GLY A 59 12.20 -1.76 0.42
CA GLY A 59 12.26 -3.11 1.00
C GLY A 59 11.09 -3.35 1.94
N GLU A 60 11.04 -4.54 2.53
CA GLU A 60 10.01 -4.95 3.49
C GLU A 60 9.84 -3.94 4.63
N ARG A 61 10.93 -3.42 5.21
CA ARG A 61 10.85 -2.42 6.30
C ARG A 61 10.03 -1.18 5.93
N THR A 62 10.18 -0.69 4.70
CA THR A 62 9.42 0.48 4.21
C THR A 62 7.96 0.13 3.97
N PHE A 63 7.69 -1.09 3.48
CA PHE A 63 6.34 -1.59 3.32
C PHE A 63 5.63 -1.75 4.68
N ASP A 64 6.28 -2.37 5.66
CA ASP A 64 5.75 -2.54 7.02
C ASP A 64 5.50 -1.19 7.71
N THR A 65 6.40 -0.23 7.49
CA THR A 65 6.22 1.15 7.99
C THR A 65 4.91 1.77 7.48
N CYS A 66 4.37 1.33 6.34
CA CYS A 66 3.06 1.81 5.88
C CYS A 66 1.88 1.37 6.77
N PHE A 67 2.07 0.37 7.63
CA PHE A 67 1.05 -0.17 8.53
C PHE A 67 1.41 -0.04 10.03
N GLU A 68 2.68 0.27 10.35
CA GLU A 68 3.18 0.36 11.73
C GLU A 68 3.14 1.76 12.35
N MET A 69 2.63 2.77 11.64
CA MET A 69 2.63 4.17 12.09
C MET A 69 1.42 4.55 12.96
N GLY A 70 0.61 3.58 13.38
CA GLY A 70 -0.56 3.76 14.24
C GLY A 70 -1.86 4.10 13.49
N ASP A 71 -1.83 4.11 12.17
CA ASP A 71 -2.95 4.46 11.28
C ASP A 71 -3.22 3.39 10.21
N SER A 72 -2.88 2.13 10.51
CA SER A 72 -3.11 1.03 9.57
C SER A 72 -4.57 0.84 9.17
N PRO A 73 -5.58 0.93 10.07
CA PRO A 73 -6.98 0.82 9.66
C PRO A 73 -7.36 1.83 8.59
N GLU A 74 -6.94 3.08 8.73
CA GLU A 74 -7.19 4.17 7.79
C GLU A 74 -6.44 3.96 6.47
N VAL A 75 -5.16 3.54 6.53
CA VAL A 75 -4.39 3.22 5.32
C VAL A 75 -5.04 2.06 4.53
N ILE A 76 -5.51 1.02 5.22
CA ILE A 76 -6.18 -0.12 4.59
C ILE A 76 -7.52 0.31 3.99
N ALA A 77 -8.30 1.12 4.69
CA ALA A 77 -9.59 1.60 4.21
C ALA A 77 -9.46 2.44 2.92
N GLU A 78 -8.48 3.35 2.86
CA GLU A 78 -8.14 4.12 1.65
C GLU A 78 -7.66 3.21 0.51
N LEU A 79 -6.85 2.19 0.82
CA LEU A 79 -6.38 1.21 -0.16
C LEU A 79 -7.53 0.40 -0.77
N ILE A 80 -8.44 -0.13 0.05
CA ILE A 80 -9.58 -0.94 -0.42
C ILE A 80 -10.56 -0.08 -1.22
N SER A 81 -10.82 1.15 -0.77
CA SER A 81 -11.69 2.09 -1.48
C SER A 81 -11.13 2.40 -2.89
N ASP A 82 -9.84 2.70 -2.99
CA ASP A 82 -9.16 2.90 -4.29
C ASP A 82 -9.18 1.63 -5.15
N ALA A 83 -8.97 0.46 -4.54
CA ALA A 83 -8.95 -0.82 -5.23
C ALA A 83 -10.31 -1.22 -5.82
N ARG A 84 -11.40 -0.94 -5.11
CA ARG A 84 -12.77 -1.12 -5.61
C ARG A 84 -13.07 -0.14 -6.74
N ALA A 85 -12.70 1.14 -6.57
CA ALA A 85 -12.94 2.17 -7.57
C ALA A 85 -12.16 1.94 -8.88
N HIS A 86 -10.96 1.37 -8.80
CA HIS A 86 -10.07 1.15 -9.95
C HIS A 86 -9.93 -0.32 -10.39
N GLY A 87 -10.68 -1.24 -9.79
CA GLY A 87 -10.79 -2.63 -10.23
C GLY A 87 -9.55 -3.51 -9.98
N TYR A 88 -8.77 -3.25 -8.92
CA TYR A 88 -7.60 -4.07 -8.56
C TYR A 88 -7.72 -4.78 -7.20
N ALA A 89 -8.92 -4.84 -6.61
CA ALA A 89 -9.17 -5.52 -5.33
C ALA A 89 -8.71 -7.00 -5.33
N GLY A 90 -8.80 -7.69 -6.47
CA GLY A 90 -8.31 -9.07 -6.60
C GLY A 90 -6.79 -9.22 -6.41
N ASN A 91 -5.99 -8.18 -6.69
CA ASN A 91 -4.54 -8.21 -6.40
C ASN A 91 -4.29 -8.24 -4.89
N ILE A 92 -5.12 -7.52 -4.12
CA ILE A 92 -5.02 -7.47 -2.66
C ILE A 92 -5.44 -8.81 -2.08
N GLU A 93 -6.56 -9.36 -2.51
CA GLU A 93 -7.05 -10.68 -2.07
C GLU A 93 -6.00 -11.78 -2.32
N MET A 94 -5.41 -11.80 -3.53
CA MET A 94 -4.37 -12.76 -3.89
C MET A 94 -3.14 -12.64 -3.00
N GLU A 95 -2.66 -11.42 -2.72
CA GLU A 95 -1.45 -11.22 -1.92
C GLU A 95 -1.66 -11.45 -0.42
N VAL A 96 -2.84 -11.10 0.10
CA VAL A 96 -3.20 -11.42 1.48
C VAL A 96 -3.32 -12.93 1.68
N GLY A 97 -3.78 -13.67 0.66
CA GLY A 97 -3.78 -15.14 0.64
C GLY A 97 -4.69 -15.82 1.68
N ASN A 98 -5.46 -15.02 2.44
CA ASN A 98 -6.39 -15.49 3.45
C ASN A 98 -7.72 -14.72 3.33
N PRO A 99 -8.83 -15.39 2.98
CA PRO A 99 -10.14 -14.75 2.80
C PRO A 99 -10.64 -13.99 4.03
N ASP A 100 -10.41 -14.51 5.25
CA ASP A 100 -10.85 -13.85 6.49
C ASP A 100 -10.04 -12.57 6.76
N CYS A 101 -8.76 -12.56 6.41
CA CYS A 101 -7.94 -11.35 6.46
C CYS A 101 -8.44 -10.31 5.46
N PHE A 102 -8.73 -10.71 4.22
CA PHE A 102 -9.24 -9.80 3.20
C PHE A 102 -10.62 -9.26 3.53
N ALA A 103 -11.52 -10.08 4.10
CA ALA A 103 -12.82 -9.65 4.59
C ALA A 103 -12.69 -8.62 5.73
N ARG A 104 -11.75 -8.82 6.66
CA ARG A 104 -11.46 -7.82 7.71
C ARG A 104 -10.96 -6.50 7.11
N TRP A 105 -10.13 -6.55 6.07
CA TRP A 105 -9.66 -5.36 5.37
C TRP A 105 -10.81 -4.61 4.69
N CYS A 106 -11.71 -5.34 4.03
CA CYS A 106 -12.95 -4.78 3.49
C CYS A 106 -13.76 -4.04 4.56
N GLY A 107 -13.89 -4.63 5.76
CA GLY A 107 -14.62 -4.02 6.87
C GLY A 107 -14.03 -2.72 7.41
N TYR A 108 -12.74 -2.41 7.17
CA TYR A 108 -12.21 -1.06 7.50
C TYR A 108 -12.77 0.00 6.56
N ALA A 109 -12.82 -0.27 5.25
CA ALA A 109 -13.40 0.65 4.27
C ALA A 109 -14.90 0.86 4.49
N ASP A 110 -15.63 -0.22 4.78
CA ASP A 110 -17.09 -0.16 4.97
C ASP A 110 -17.45 0.72 6.20
N ARG A 111 -16.72 0.58 7.31
CA ARG A 111 -16.91 1.43 8.51
C ARG A 111 -16.54 2.89 8.29
N GLN A 112 -15.49 3.18 7.52
CA GLN A 112 -15.11 4.56 7.22
C GLN A 112 -16.19 5.24 6.37
N GLN A 113 -16.83 4.50 5.45
CA GLN A 113 -17.95 5.01 4.67
C GLN A 113 -19.17 5.33 5.55
N GLU A 114 -19.49 4.49 6.53
CA GLU A 114 -20.59 4.73 7.48
C GLU A 114 -20.40 6.00 8.34
N LEU A 115 -19.15 6.35 8.68
CA LEU A 115 -18.82 7.54 9.46
C LEU A 115 -18.81 8.85 8.65
N ALA A 116 -18.92 8.77 7.32
CA ALA A 116 -18.91 9.92 6.41
C ALA A 116 -20.32 10.49 6.11
N PHE A 117 -21.37 9.87 6.67
CA PHE A 117 -22.78 10.28 6.58
C PHE A 117 -23.32 10.76 7.93
#